data_AF-A0A2H1EIY3-F1
#
_entry.id   AF-A0A2H1EIY3-F1
#
_cell.length_a   1.000
_cell.length_b   1.000
_cell.length_c   1.000
_cell.angle_alpha   90.00
_cell.angle_beta   90.00
_cell.angle_gamma   90.00
#
_symmetry.space_group_name_H-M   'P 1'
#
loop_
_entity.id
_entity.type
_entity.pdbx_description
1 polymer ?
#
loop_
_entity_poly.entity_id
_entity_poly.type
_entity_poly.pdbx_seq_one_letter_code
_entity_poly.pdbx_strand_id
1 'polypeptide(L)'
;MSIKTGNRVRIEYTGTLDDGTIFDSSTEHGKPLEFEVGSGQVIKGFDDAVIGMIEGEEKQFSISPADAYGEHDPTLVQKVPREIFPPEAELAPGLLFEAGLPTGEKVPATITEVQEGFVSVDLNHPLAGKRLTFKIKISTIS
;
A
#
# COMPACT_ATOMS: atom_id res chain seq x y z
N MET A 1 -0.74 -28.49 -8.73
CA MET A 1 -1.98 -27.75 -9.05
C MET A 1 -1.59 -26.30 -9.28
N SER A 2 -2.10 -25.66 -10.34
CA SER A 2 -1.83 -24.24 -10.60
C SER A 2 -2.92 -23.37 -9.98
N ILE A 3 -2.54 -22.21 -9.46
CA ILE A 3 -3.43 -21.22 -8.86
C ILE A 3 -4.42 -20.67 -9.90
N LYS A 4 -5.69 -20.55 -9.51
CA LYS A 4 -6.78 -19.93 -10.26
C LYS A 4 -7.59 -19.03 -9.34
N THR A 5 -8.42 -18.16 -9.93
CA THR A 5 -9.39 -17.35 -9.19
C THR A 5 -10.27 -18.23 -8.29
N GLY A 6 -10.48 -17.78 -7.05
CA GLY A 6 -11.21 -18.50 -6.01
C GLY A 6 -10.39 -19.53 -5.24
N ASN A 7 -9.14 -19.82 -5.62
CA ASN A 7 -8.25 -20.59 -4.75
C ASN A 7 -7.78 -19.74 -3.58
N ARG A 8 -7.60 -20.39 -2.44
CA ARG A 8 -7.03 -19.77 -1.26
C ARG A 8 -5.55 -20.12 -1.21
N VAL A 9 -4.71 -19.11 -1.14
CA VAL A 9 -3.26 -19.29 -1.21
C VAL A 9 -2.60 -18.73 0.03
N ARG A 10 -1.55 -19.42 0.46
CA ARG A 10 -0.67 -18.95 1.53
C ARG A 10 0.69 -18.67 0.93
N ILE A 11 1.22 -17.47 1.16
CA ILE A 11 2.46 -17.02 0.56
C ILE A 11 3.39 -16.34 1.56
N GLU A 12 4.69 -16.49 1.33
CA GLU A 12 5.69 -15.58 1.87
C GLU A 12 5.94 -14.48 0.83
N TYR A 13 6.11 -13.24 1.29
CA TYR A 13 6.35 -12.11 0.40
C TYR A 13 7.32 -11.09 1.00
N THR A 14 7.97 -10.35 0.12
CA THR A 14 8.73 -9.15 0.46
C THR A 14 8.46 -8.12 -0.61
N GLY A 15 7.91 -6.97 -0.19
CA GLY A 15 7.63 -5.81 -1.04
C GLY A 15 8.73 -4.76 -0.90
N THR A 16 9.29 -4.34 -2.03
CA THR A 16 10.32 -3.30 -2.10
C THR A 16 9.91 -2.16 -3.03
N LEU A 17 10.37 -0.97 -2.70
CA LEU A 17 10.34 0.19 -3.59
C LEU A 17 11.51 0.14 -4.60
N ASP A 18 11.48 1.01 -5.61
CA ASP A 18 12.54 1.09 -6.64
C ASP A 18 13.91 1.47 -6.08
N ASP A 19 13.96 2.12 -4.91
CA ASP A 19 15.20 2.46 -4.21
C ASP A 19 15.75 1.30 -3.36
N GLY A 20 15.07 0.14 -3.37
CA GLY A 20 15.43 -1.04 -2.59
C GLY A 20 14.89 -1.05 -1.16
N THR A 21 14.17 -0.01 -0.73
CA THR A 21 13.55 0.05 0.60
C THR A 21 12.46 -1.01 0.71
N ILE A 22 12.57 -1.90 1.71
CA ILE A 22 11.50 -2.84 2.04
C ILE A 22 10.39 -2.04 2.73
N PHE A 23 9.19 -2.04 2.14
CA PHE A 23 8.04 -1.36 2.73
C PHE A 23 7.12 -2.33 3.49
N ASP A 24 7.16 -3.62 3.14
CA ASP A 24 6.37 -4.66 3.81
C ASP A 24 6.97 -6.05 3.57
N SER A 25 6.87 -6.95 4.56
CA SER A 25 7.32 -8.33 4.40
C SER A 25 6.60 -9.30 5.34
N SER A 26 6.26 -10.50 4.85
CA SER A 26 5.65 -11.54 5.69
C SER A 26 6.55 -11.99 6.84
N THR A 27 7.87 -11.87 6.68
CA THR A 27 8.86 -12.19 7.70
C THR A 27 8.75 -11.24 8.90
N GLU A 28 8.55 -9.95 8.67
CA GLU A 28 8.35 -8.97 9.74
C GLU A 28 7.04 -9.20 10.50
N HIS A 29 5.99 -9.66 9.82
CA HIS A 29 4.73 -10.05 10.46
C HIS A 29 4.78 -11.40 11.17
N GLY A 30 5.86 -12.18 10.98
CA GLY A 30 6.04 -13.51 11.55
C GLY A 30 5.03 -14.56 11.05
N LYS A 31 4.26 -14.25 10.00
CA LYS A 31 3.27 -15.15 9.42
C LYS A 31 3.14 -14.94 7.90
N PRO A 32 2.92 -16.02 7.13
CA PRO A 32 2.57 -15.91 5.72
C PRO A 32 1.28 -15.11 5.50
N LEU A 33 1.18 -14.45 4.35
CA LEU A 33 -0.05 -13.82 3.89
C LEU A 33 -0.99 -14.90 3.34
N GLU A 34 -2.26 -14.84 3.72
CA GLU A 34 -3.29 -15.75 3.22
C GLU A 34 -4.46 -14.97 2.67
N PHE A 35 -4.84 -15.24 1.42
CA PHE A 35 -5.92 -14.54 0.74
C PHE A 35 -6.58 -15.43 -0.32
N GLU A 36 -7.77 -15.06 -0.74
CA GLU A 36 -8.47 -15.69 -1.86
C GLU A 36 -8.15 -14.94 -3.16
N VAL A 37 -7.66 -15.67 -4.15
CA VAL A 37 -7.19 -15.07 -5.41
C VAL A 37 -8.35 -14.50 -6.21
N GLY A 38 -8.26 -13.23 -6.57
CA GLY A 38 -9.28 -12.50 -7.33
C GLY A 38 -10.45 -12.02 -6.50
N SER A 39 -10.35 -12.06 -5.16
CA SER A 39 -11.35 -11.51 -4.24
C SER A 39 -11.20 -9.99 -4.05
N GLY A 40 -10.10 -9.39 -4.51
CA GLY A 40 -9.78 -7.99 -4.26
C GLY A 40 -9.29 -7.69 -2.84
N GLN A 41 -8.91 -8.73 -2.07
CA GLN A 41 -8.27 -8.57 -0.76
C GLN A 41 -6.84 -8.00 -0.85
N VAL A 42 -6.20 -8.17 -2.01
CA VAL A 42 -4.88 -7.62 -2.32
C VAL A 42 -4.97 -6.71 -3.54
N ILE A 43 -3.92 -5.95 -3.79
CA ILE A 43 -3.82 -5.10 -4.99
C ILE A 43 -3.92 -5.94 -6.27
N LYS A 44 -4.57 -5.38 -7.29
CA LYS A 44 -4.91 -6.07 -8.54
C LYS A 44 -3.69 -6.74 -9.18
N GLY A 45 -2.57 -6.04 -9.28
CA GLY A 45 -1.36 -6.59 -9.90
C GLY A 45 -0.76 -7.78 -9.13
N PHE A 46 -1.05 -7.89 -7.84
CA PHE A 46 -0.63 -9.03 -7.02
C PHE A 46 -1.53 -10.24 -7.30
N ASP A 47 -2.85 -10.02 -7.30
CA ASP A 47 -3.85 -11.03 -7.65
C ASP A 47 -3.57 -11.62 -9.05
N ASP A 48 -3.28 -10.77 -10.03
CA ASP A 48 -2.96 -11.20 -11.40
C ASP A 48 -1.63 -11.97 -11.48
N ALA A 49 -0.64 -11.61 -10.67
CA ALA A 49 0.70 -12.19 -10.75
C ALA A 49 0.81 -13.61 -10.20
N VAL A 50 -0.07 -13.98 -9.26
CA VAL A 50 -0.08 -15.34 -8.65
C VAL A 50 -0.82 -16.36 -9.51
N ILE A 51 -1.67 -15.93 -10.44
CA ILE A 51 -2.40 -16.82 -11.35
C ILE A 51 -1.41 -17.69 -12.14
N GLY A 52 -1.68 -18.99 -12.17
CA GLY A 52 -0.87 -19.97 -12.89
C GLY A 52 0.35 -20.49 -12.13
N MET A 53 0.75 -19.85 -11.03
CA MET A 53 1.84 -20.34 -10.18
C MET A 53 1.46 -21.66 -9.49
N ILE A 54 2.47 -22.43 -9.08
CA ILE A 54 2.29 -23.69 -8.35
C ILE A 54 2.86 -23.61 -6.93
N GLU A 55 2.47 -24.55 -6.07
CA GLU A 55 2.99 -24.66 -4.71
C GLU A 55 4.52 -24.87 -4.72
N GLY A 56 5.23 -24.14 -3.85
CA GLY A 56 6.68 -24.11 -3.76
C GLY A 56 7.38 -23.16 -4.74
N GLU A 57 6.66 -22.60 -5.71
CA GLU A 57 7.23 -21.68 -6.71
C GLU A 57 7.58 -20.32 -6.09
N GLU A 58 8.74 -19.79 -6.47
CA GLU A 58 9.17 -18.44 -6.17
C GLU A 58 9.13 -17.57 -7.43
N LYS A 59 8.62 -16.35 -7.30
CA LYS A 59 8.53 -15.40 -8.41
C LYS A 59 8.81 -13.99 -7.91
N GLN A 60 9.49 -13.23 -8.75
CA GLN A 60 9.68 -11.80 -8.56
C GLN A 60 9.03 -11.05 -9.72
N PHE A 61 8.27 -10.01 -9.41
CA PHE A 61 7.56 -9.19 -10.39
C PHE A 61 7.40 -7.76 -9.88
N SER A 62 7.19 -6.83 -10.81
CA SER A 62 6.93 -5.43 -10.49
C SER A 62 5.53 -5.04 -10.93
N ILE A 63 4.86 -4.24 -10.10
CA ILE A 63 3.50 -3.77 -10.29
C ILE A 63 3.54 -2.26 -10.55
N SER A 64 2.83 -1.81 -11.57
CA SER A 64 2.64 -0.38 -11.86
C SER A 64 1.86 0.30 -10.74
N PRO A 65 1.99 1.62 -10.51
CA PRO A 65 1.17 2.30 -9.51
C PRO A 65 -0.33 2.09 -9.75
N ALA A 66 -0.78 2.19 -11.01
CA ALA A 66 -2.17 1.93 -11.41
C ALA A 66 -2.72 0.55 -11.03
N ASP A 67 -1.90 -0.52 -11.04
CA ASP A 67 -2.30 -1.87 -10.60
C ASP A 67 -1.98 -2.14 -9.11
N ALA A 68 -1.40 -1.17 -8.41
CA ALA A 68 -1.06 -1.21 -6.99
C ALA A 68 -2.00 -0.32 -6.16
N TYR A 69 -1.51 0.84 -5.72
CA TYR A 69 -2.25 1.79 -4.87
C TYR A 69 -2.72 3.04 -5.63
N GLY A 70 -2.77 2.97 -6.96
CA GLY A 70 -3.13 4.07 -7.84
C GLY A 70 -1.95 5.00 -8.16
N GLU A 71 -2.20 5.88 -9.12
CA GLU A 71 -1.31 7.00 -9.42
C GLU A 71 -1.41 8.05 -8.31
N HIS A 72 -0.35 8.83 -8.14
CA HIS A 72 -0.40 9.99 -7.25
C HIS A 72 -1.30 11.06 -7.88
N ASP A 73 -2.37 11.43 -7.18
CA ASP A 73 -3.28 12.47 -7.61
C ASP A 73 -2.93 13.80 -6.92
N PRO A 74 -2.40 14.79 -7.66
CA PRO A 74 -2.07 16.09 -7.09
C PRO A 74 -3.30 16.86 -6.59
N THR A 75 -4.51 16.52 -7.03
CA THR A 75 -5.76 17.13 -6.56
C THR A 75 -6.16 16.67 -5.16
N LEU A 76 -5.62 15.54 -4.69
CA LEU A 76 -5.80 15.05 -3.32
C LEU A 76 -4.85 15.73 -2.32
N VAL A 77 -3.94 16.60 -2.79
CA VAL A 77 -3.13 17.45 -1.92
C VAL A 77 -3.92 18.71 -1.58
N GLN A 78 -4.35 18.79 -0.33
CA GLN A 78 -5.22 19.84 0.17
C GLN A 78 -4.44 20.79 1.10
N LYS A 79 -4.67 22.09 0.94
CA LYS A 79 -4.17 23.10 1.87
C LYS A 79 -5.20 23.32 2.96
N VAL A 80 -4.82 23.04 4.19
CA VAL A 80 -5.69 23.18 5.36
C VAL A 80 -5.11 24.23 6.31
N PRO A 81 -5.95 25.06 6.97
CA PRO A 81 -5.47 26.02 7.95
C PRO A 81 -4.74 25.32 9.11
N ARG A 82 -3.60 25.84 9.57
CA ARG A 82 -2.84 25.24 10.70
C ARG A 82 -3.68 25.15 11.98
N GLU A 83 -4.68 26.03 12.11
CA GLU A 83 -5.61 26.11 13.24
C GLU A 83 -6.48 24.86 13.43
N ILE A 84 -6.69 24.05 12.38
CA ILE A 84 -7.45 22.79 12.53
C ILE A 84 -6.66 21.73 13.30
N PHE A 85 -5.33 21.87 13.33
CA PHE A 85 -4.45 20.96 14.07
C PHE A 85 -4.25 21.50 15.48
N PRO A 86 -4.11 20.61 16.48
CA PRO A 86 -3.78 21.02 17.84
C PRO A 86 -2.54 21.92 17.85
N PRO A 87 -2.53 23.02 18.64
CA PRO A 87 -1.38 23.91 18.71
C PRO A 87 -0.11 23.18 19.19
N GLU A 88 -0.26 22.16 20.03
CA GLU A 88 0.81 21.28 20.51
C GLU A 88 1.26 20.21 19.51
N ALA A 89 0.54 20.02 18.39
CA ALA A 89 0.93 19.01 17.40
C ALA A 89 2.21 19.43 16.67
N GLU A 90 3.23 18.59 16.77
CA GLU A 90 4.46 18.70 15.97
C GLU A 90 4.15 18.28 14.53
N LEU A 91 3.82 19.26 13.69
CA LEU A 91 3.60 19.03 12.27
C LEU A 91 4.95 19.12 11.55
N ALA A 92 5.34 18.04 10.90
CA ALA A 92 6.54 17.97 10.08
C ALA A 92 6.21 17.32 8.72
N PRO A 93 6.86 17.75 7.62
CA PRO A 93 6.79 17.03 6.37
C PRO A 93 7.16 15.55 6.54
N GLY A 94 6.36 14.66 5.93
CA GLY A 94 6.45 13.21 6.08
C GLY A 94 5.64 12.63 7.24
N LEU A 95 5.02 13.46 8.10
CA LEU A 95 4.17 12.95 9.17
C LEU A 95 2.91 12.28 8.60
N LEU A 96 2.72 11.00 8.92
CA LEU A 96 1.53 10.23 8.56
C LEU A 96 0.51 10.25 9.71
N PHE A 97 -0.75 10.57 9.40
CA PHE A 97 -1.84 10.66 10.36
C PHE A 97 -3.18 10.25 9.73
N GLU A 98 -4.19 9.96 10.55
CA GLU A 98 -5.55 9.70 10.06
C GLU A 98 -6.31 11.03 9.92
N ALA A 99 -6.66 11.39 8.68
CA ALA A 99 -7.55 12.52 8.41
C ALA A 99 -9.01 12.04 8.41
N GLY A 100 -9.87 12.73 9.16
CA GLY A 100 -11.32 12.53 9.08
C GLY A 100 -11.90 13.33 7.91
N LEU A 101 -12.54 12.65 6.97
CA LEU A 101 -13.28 13.29 5.88
C LEU A 101 -14.68 13.74 6.36
N PRO A 102 -15.30 14.73 5.69
CA PRO A 102 -16.68 15.15 5.99
C PRO A 102 -17.72 14.03 5.87
N THR A 103 -17.38 12.95 5.15
CA THR A 103 -18.19 11.73 5.02
C THR A 103 -18.21 10.87 6.30
N GLY A 104 -17.32 11.16 7.27
CA GLY A 104 -17.11 10.37 8.47
C GLY A 104 -16.07 9.25 8.33
N GLU A 105 -15.57 9.03 7.11
CA GLU A 105 -14.48 8.09 6.85
C GLU A 105 -13.15 8.66 7.33
N LYS A 106 -12.27 7.77 7.81
CA LYS A 106 -10.89 8.11 8.13
C LYS A 106 -9.99 7.58 7.04
N VAL A 107 -9.15 8.44 6.50
CA VAL A 107 -8.17 8.08 5.47
C VAL A 107 -6.76 8.40 5.95
N PRO A 108 -5.75 7.61 5.57
CA PRO A 108 -4.36 7.97 5.83
C PRO A 108 -4.03 9.26 5.07
N ALA A 109 -3.32 10.16 5.72
CA ALA A 109 -2.90 11.43 5.18
C ALA A 109 -1.44 11.70 5.57
N THR A 110 -0.70 12.36 4.68
CA THR A 110 0.71 12.70 4.90
C THR A 110 0.89 14.21 4.80
N ILE A 111 1.57 14.81 5.77
CA ILE A 111 1.95 16.23 5.67
C ILE A 111 3.06 16.36 4.63
N THR A 112 2.84 17.14 3.58
CA THR A 112 3.87 17.41 2.56
C THR A 112 4.61 18.69 2.84
N GLU A 113 3.95 19.66 3.47
CA GLU A 113 4.51 20.99 3.72
C GLU A 113 3.85 21.65 4.92
N VAL A 114 4.63 22.38 5.71
CA VAL A 114 4.15 23.19 6.82
C VAL A 114 4.62 24.62 6.60
N GLN A 115 3.68 25.55 6.48
CA GLN A 115 3.95 26.98 6.35
C GLN A 115 3.25 27.77 7.47
N GLU A 116 3.57 29.06 7.57
CA GLU A 116 2.90 29.96 8.50
C GLU A 116 1.44 30.17 8.06
N GLY A 117 0.50 29.64 8.85
CA GLY A 117 -0.95 29.75 8.63
C GLY A 117 -1.61 28.56 7.92
N PHE A 118 -0.88 27.75 7.14
CA PHE A 118 -1.45 26.56 6.49
C PHE A 118 -0.49 25.37 6.44
N VAL A 119 -1.08 24.19 6.27
CA VAL A 119 -0.40 22.90 6.16
C VAL A 119 -0.90 22.24 4.89
N SER A 120 0.01 21.75 4.05
CA SER A 120 -0.32 20.95 2.89
C SER A 120 -0.40 19.48 3.32
N VAL A 121 -1.57 18.88 3.10
CA VAL A 121 -1.88 17.51 3.48
C VAL A 121 -2.19 16.72 2.22
N ASP A 122 -1.49 15.62 2.04
CA ASP A 122 -1.69 14.68 0.94
C ASP A 122 -2.57 13.52 1.40
N LEU A 123 -3.73 13.37 0.78
CA LEU A 123 -4.70 12.30 1.06
C LEU A 123 -4.50 11.05 0.19
N ASN A 124 -3.47 11.02 -0.66
CA ASN A 124 -3.11 9.83 -1.41
C ASN A 124 -2.68 8.70 -0.47
N HIS A 125 -2.85 7.45 -0.94
CA HIS A 125 -2.22 6.31 -0.27
C HIS A 125 -0.70 6.55 -0.19
N PRO A 126 0.00 6.18 0.92
CA PRO A 126 1.44 6.43 1.07
C PRO A 126 2.33 5.82 -0.02
N LEU A 127 1.81 4.78 -0.67
CA LEU A 127 2.45 4.06 -1.78
C LEU A 127 1.88 4.44 -3.16
N ALA A 128 0.96 5.40 -3.24
CA ALA A 128 0.43 5.88 -4.52
C ALA A 128 1.55 6.51 -5.37
N GLY A 129 1.47 6.30 -6.69
CA GLY A 129 2.49 6.74 -7.64
C GLY A 129 3.82 5.96 -7.56
N LYS A 130 3.96 4.99 -6.64
CA LYS A 130 5.16 4.18 -6.53
C LYS A 130 4.99 2.85 -7.26
N ARG A 131 6.00 2.49 -8.06
CA ARG A 131 6.14 1.12 -8.57
C ARG A 131 6.56 0.23 -7.40
N LEU A 132 5.90 -0.91 -7.27
CA LEU A 132 6.19 -1.88 -6.22
C LEU A 132 6.81 -3.12 -6.83
N THR A 133 7.88 -3.63 -6.23
CA THR A 133 8.46 -4.91 -6.60
C THR A 133 8.19 -5.91 -5.51
N PHE A 134 7.64 -7.06 -5.87
CA PHE A 134 7.36 -8.14 -4.94
C PHE A 134 8.19 -9.35 -5.28
N LYS A 135 8.80 -9.95 -4.26
CA LYS A 135 9.31 -11.31 -4.30
C LYS A 135 8.38 -12.18 -3.46
N ILE A 136 7.84 -13.23 -4.05
CA ILE A 136 6.87 -14.11 -3.40
C ILE A 136 7.29 -15.57 -3.48
N LYS A 137 6.78 -16.36 -2.55
CA LYS A 137 6.86 -17.82 -2.54
C LYS A 137 5.52 -18.42 -2.18
N ILE A 138 5.01 -19.33 -3.00
CA ILE A 138 3.76 -20.03 -2.70
C ILE A 138 4.04 -21.14 -1.69
N SER A 139 3.52 -21.01 -0.48
CA SER A 139 3.63 -22.03 0.57
C SER A 139 2.59 -23.13 0.40
N THR A 140 1.34 -22.77 0.12
CA THR A 140 0.23 -23.73 0.00
C THR A 140 -0.88 -23.19 -0.90
N ILE A 141 -1.54 -24.08 -1.63
CA ILE A 141 -2.75 -23.80 -2.42
C ILE A 141 -3.91 -24.65 -1.86
N SER A 142 -5.07 -24.05 -1.65
CA SER A 142 -6.29 -24.70 -1.14
C SER A 142 -7.52 -24.36 -1.98
#